data_AF-U2PS32-F1
#
_entry.id   AF-U2PS32-F1
#
_cell.length_a   1.000
_cell.length_b   1.000
_cell.length_c   1.000
_cell.angle_alpha   90.00
_cell.angle_beta   90.00
_cell.angle_gamma   90.00
#
_symmetry.space_group_name_H-M   'P 1'
#
loop_
_entity.id
_entity.type
_entity.pdbx_description
1 polymer ?
#
loop_
_entity_poly.entity_id
_entity_poly.type
_entity_poly.pdbx_seq_one_letter_code
_entity_poly.pdbx_strand_id
1 'polypeptide(L)'
;MFTASLGVFLFGLLAAVAGGAVGAAIGGNYAFVLVGFCVLASWGIFAATGSTFGFDYLAFGPFMGPHIAFAGGVAAAVYARYKGHMADGKDVNSPLAGLGRPAVLVVGAVFGVLGYLFQIGVSHVPWFGSHTDSIAFTVLCSGLLARIVFGGAPGEGLFRGSLHNPEGFHEGATSFPAKIKPGPNGRWLEWQERPSQLITIGSLFGIFAGGASLFLAANIGAHLTDLGFADGLAAANANNFCFGISAIIILFLITNRNMPVQHHVTNIAGLAAVQFFPVLMGKSFSTFTWTATSTWDSHAWLMAFVAILVAGVFGVITAALGEFAARLWYNRGTSHVDPPAACIWIGNTLVVSSAALLS
;
A
#
# COMPACT_ATOMS: atom_id res chain seq x y z
N MET A 1 0.25 18.46 -4.48
CA MET A 1 -0.89 19.18 -5.11
C MET A 1 -1.80 19.87 -4.08
N PHE A 2 -2.27 19.18 -3.02
CA PHE A 2 -3.34 19.75 -2.19
C PHE A 2 -2.98 20.87 -1.20
N THR A 3 -1.71 21.26 -1.14
CA THR A 3 -1.24 22.39 -0.33
C THR A 3 -1.01 23.66 -1.16
N ALA A 4 -1.36 23.65 -2.46
CA ALA A 4 -1.09 24.76 -3.37
C ALA A 4 -1.88 26.05 -3.06
N SER A 5 -3.07 25.92 -2.47
CA SER A 5 -3.87 27.06 -2.00
C SER A 5 -4.87 26.60 -0.95
N LEU A 6 -5.42 27.55 -0.17
CA LEU A 6 -6.48 27.25 0.79
C LEU A 6 -7.70 26.59 0.13
N GLY A 7 -8.10 27.04 -1.07
CA GLY A 7 -9.25 26.47 -1.79
C GLY A 7 -9.02 25.00 -2.17
N VAL A 8 -7.84 24.67 -2.70
CA VAL A 8 -7.49 23.28 -3.05
C VAL A 8 -7.39 22.40 -1.81
N PHE A 9 -6.86 22.94 -0.70
CA PHE A 9 -6.80 22.25 0.58
C PHE A 9 -8.21 21.94 1.12
N LEU A 10 -9.10 22.93 1.17
CA LEU A 10 -10.47 22.75 1.65
C LEU A 10 -11.29 21.79 0.76
N PHE A 11 -11.07 21.85 -0.55
CA PHE A 11 -11.64 20.89 -1.48
C PHE A 11 -11.18 19.46 -1.16
N GLY A 12 -9.87 19.25 -1.03
CA GLY A 12 -9.31 17.95 -0.67
C GLY A 12 -9.79 17.45 0.70
N LEU A 13 -9.91 18.35 1.68
CA LEU A 13 -10.43 18.03 3.01
C LEU A 13 -11.89 17.55 2.96
N LEU A 14 -12.76 18.24 2.21
CA LEU A 14 -14.15 17.81 2.04
C LEU A 14 -14.26 16.48 1.28
N ALA A 15 -13.44 16.30 0.24
CA ALA A 15 -13.35 15.03 -0.47
C ALA A 15 -12.88 13.90 0.48
N ALA A 16 -11.93 14.17 1.38
CA ALA A 16 -11.45 13.21 2.37
C ALA A 16 -12.52 12.81 3.41
N VAL A 17 -13.34 13.77 3.85
CA VAL A 17 -14.53 13.50 4.69
C VAL A 17 -15.45 12.49 3.99
N ALA A 18 -15.81 12.77 2.73
CA ALA A 18 -16.69 11.92 1.96
C ALA A 18 -16.04 10.56 1.64
N GLY A 19 -14.77 10.54 1.24
CA GLY A 19 -14.02 9.33 0.91
C GLY A 19 -13.89 8.37 2.09
N GLY A 20 -13.62 8.90 3.29
CA GLY A 20 -13.60 8.10 4.52
C GLY A 20 -14.97 7.50 4.86
N ALA A 21 -16.05 8.27 4.68
CA ALA A 21 -17.42 7.76 4.85
C ALA A 21 -17.78 6.69 3.82
N VAL A 22 -17.40 6.89 2.55
CA VAL A 22 -17.60 5.91 1.47
C VAL A 22 -16.84 4.62 1.78
N GLY A 23 -15.58 4.72 2.20
CA GLY A 23 -14.78 3.57 2.60
C GLY A 23 -15.39 2.77 3.74
N ALA A 24 -15.96 3.44 4.75
CA ALA A 24 -16.75 2.79 5.79
C ALA A 24 -18.04 2.16 5.23
N ALA A 25 -18.74 2.86 4.34
CA ALA A 25 -20.03 2.40 3.82
C ALA A 25 -19.89 1.08 3.05
N ILE A 26 -18.90 0.99 2.17
CA ILE A 26 -18.70 -0.17 1.28
C ILE A 26 -17.78 -1.24 1.86
N GLY A 27 -17.02 -0.93 2.91
CA GLY A 27 -16.00 -1.81 3.49
C GLY A 27 -14.59 -1.49 2.97
N GLY A 28 -13.60 -1.60 3.86
CA GLY A 28 -12.21 -1.21 3.57
C GLY A 28 -11.65 -1.91 2.33
N ASN A 29 -11.73 -3.24 2.25
CA ASN A 29 -11.17 -3.98 1.12
C ASN A 29 -11.89 -3.69 -0.21
N TYR A 30 -13.20 -3.41 -0.20
CA TYR A 30 -13.90 -2.94 -1.40
C TYR A 30 -13.39 -1.57 -1.86
N ALA A 31 -13.16 -0.64 -0.92
CA ALA A 31 -12.55 0.65 -1.24
C ALA A 31 -11.12 0.47 -1.81
N PHE A 32 -10.33 -0.46 -1.26
CA PHE A 32 -9.01 -0.76 -1.78
C PHE A 32 -9.04 -1.37 -3.19
N VAL A 33 -10.03 -2.19 -3.52
CA VAL A 33 -10.24 -2.69 -4.89
C VAL A 33 -10.52 -1.52 -5.85
N LEU A 34 -11.30 -0.52 -5.44
CA LEU A 34 -11.56 0.68 -6.26
C LEU A 34 -10.30 1.51 -6.50
N VAL A 35 -9.34 1.53 -5.58
CA VAL A 35 -8.01 2.10 -5.83
C VAL A 35 -7.36 1.42 -7.03
N GLY A 36 -7.42 0.08 -7.09
CA GLY A 36 -6.85 -0.67 -8.21
C GLY A 36 -7.44 -0.28 -9.57
N PHE A 37 -8.76 -0.13 -9.66
CA PHE A 37 -9.42 0.38 -10.87
C PHE A 37 -9.01 1.83 -11.18
N CYS A 38 -8.94 2.70 -10.17
CA CYS A 38 -8.50 4.09 -10.36
C CYS A 38 -7.06 4.15 -10.87
N VAL A 39 -6.16 3.30 -10.38
CA VAL A 39 -4.77 3.21 -10.85
C VAL A 39 -4.71 2.84 -12.34
N LEU A 40 -5.46 1.82 -12.77
CA LEU A 40 -5.46 1.40 -14.19
C LEU A 40 -6.05 2.47 -15.10
N ALA A 41 -7.15 3.12 -14.68
CA ALA A 41 -7.71 4.26 -15.40
C ALA A 41 -6.72 5.43 -15.47
N SER A 42 -5.98 5.68 -14.39
CA SER A 42 -4.96 6.73 -14.32
C SER A 42 -3.81 6.49 -15.28
N TRP A 43 -3.40 5.23 -15.48
CA TRP A 43 -2.42 4.88 -16.51
C TRP A 43 -2.90 5.19 -17.92
N GLY A 44 -4.17 4.94 -18.23
CA GLY A 44 -4.75 5.31 -19.53
C GLY A 44 -4.75 6.82 -19.75
N ILE A 45 -5.17 7.60 -18.74
CA ILE A 45 -5.12 9.07 -18.76
C ILE A 45 -3.68 9.55 -18.94
N PHE A 46 -2.76 9.02 -18.15
CA PHE A 46 -1.37 9.42 -18.11
C PHE A 46 -0.66 9.15 -19.43
N ALA A 47 -0.81 7.96 -19.99
CA ALA A 47 -0.22 7.62 -21.28
C ALA A 47 -0.78 8.48 -22.43
N ALA A 48 -2.06 8.89 -22.37
CA ALA A 48 -2.69 9.68 -23.43
C ALA A 48 -2.42 11.19 -23.33
N THR A 49 -2.13 11.71 -22.14
CA THR A 49 -2.13 13.17 -21.88
C THR A 49 -0.87 13.69 -21.18
N GLY A 50 -0.04 12.81 -20.63
CA GLY A 50 1.05 13.17 -19.70
C GLY A 50 0.59 13.66 -18.33
N SER A 51 -0.72 13.74 -18.07
CA SER A 51 -1.25 14.25 -16.80
C SER A 51 -1.24 13.21 -15.69
N THR A 52 -0.71 13.57 -14.52
CA THR A 52 -0.69 12.72 -13.32
C THR A 52 -1.96 12.85 -12.47
N PHE A 53 -2.94 13.68 -12.85
CA PHE A 53 -4.10 13.95 -12.01
C PHE A 53 -4.87 12.69 -11.60
N GLY A 54 -4.91 11.68 -12.48
CA GLY A 54 -5.53 10.39 -12.15
C GLY A 54 -4.87 9.74 -10.94
N PHE A 55 -3.53 9.69 -10.91
CA PHE A 55 -2.79 9.18 -9.77
C PHE A 55 -2.98 10.09 -8.55
N ASP A 56 -2.76 11.39 -8.72
CA ASP A 56 -2.68 12.36 -7.62
C ASP A 56 -4.00 12.64 -6.92
N TYR A 57 -5.13 12.55 -7.64
CA TYR A 57 -6.47 12.81 -7.09
C TYR A 57 -7.30 11.54 -6.95
N LEU A 58 -7.40 10.72 -8.00
CA LEU A 58 -8.31 9.57 -8.00
C LEU A 58 -7.75 8.41 -7.19
N ALA A 59 -6.58 7.90 -7.57
CA ALA A 59 -6.03 6.66 -7.02
C ALA A 59 -5.37 6.86 -5.65
N PHE A 60 -4.55 7.91 -5.51
CA PHE A 60 -3.69 8.15 -4.35
C PHE A 60 -3.99 9.48 -3.66
N GLY A 61 -5.08 10.15 -4.04
CA GLY A 61 -5.53 11.40 -3.46
C GLY A 61 -6.79 11.27 -2.59
N PRO A 62 -7.45 12.40 -2.28
CA PRO A 62 -8.63 12.48 -1.43
C PRO A 62 -9.85 11.67 -1.87
N PHE A 63 -9.91 11.19 -3.11
CA PHE A 63 -11.04 10.44 -3.62
C PHE A 63 -11.02 8.97 -3.15
N MET A 64 -10.11 8.14 -3.66
CA MET A 64 -9.99 6.72 -3.27
C MET A 64 -8.71 6.38 -2.52
N GLY A 65 -7.81 7.35 -2.29
CA GLY A 65 -6.52 7.12 -1.64
C GLY A 65 -6.62 6.15 -0.45
N PRO A 66 -5.75 5.12 -0.35
CA PRO A 66 -5.85 4.13 0.73
C PRO A 66 -5.84 4.73 2.14
N HIS A 67 -5.08 5.81 2.33
CA HIS A 67 -5.01 6.57 3.58
C HIS A 67 -6.32 7.29 3.95
N ILE A 68 -7.27 7.39 3.02
CA ILE A 68 -8.59 8.01 3.19
C ILE A 68 -9.66 6.93 3.28
N ALA A 69 -9.91 6.22 2.18
CA ALA A 69 -11.08 5.35 2.04
C ALA A 69 -10.86 4.01 2.74
N PHE A 70 -9.78 3.29 2.40
CA PHE A 70 -9.46 2.02 3.07
C PHE A 70 -9.23 2.22 4.57
N ALA A 71 -8.40 3.19 4.95
CA ALA A 71 -8.11 3.50 6.34
C ALA A 71 -9.36 3.93 7.13
N GLY A 72 -10.24 4.72 6.53
CA GLY A 72 -11.54 5.08 7.11
C GLY A 72 -12.43 3.85 7.32
N GLY A 73 -12.49 2.94 6.34
CA GLY A 73 -13.22 1.67 6.45
C GLY A 73 -12.68 0.76 7.54
N VAL A 74 -11.35 0.64 7.64
CA VAL A 74 -10.67 -0.09 8.72
C VAL A 74 -11.08 0.46 10.08
N ALA A 75 -10.92 1.77 10.29
CA ALA A 75 -11.23 2.39 11.58
C ALA A 75 -12.71 2.27 11.96
N ALA A 76 -13.60 2.41 10.98
CA ALA A 76 -15.03 2.23 11.17
C ALA A 76 -15.39 0.79 11.58
N ALA A 77 -14.72 -0.23 11.01
CA ALA A 77 -14.92 -1.63 11.41
C ALA A 77 -14.46 -1.87 12.86
N VAL A 78 -13.31 -1.32 13.26
CA VAL A 78 -12.84 -1.40 14.65
C VAL A 78 -13.85 -0.74 15.59
N TYR A 79 -14.36 0.44 15.24
CA TYR A 79 -15.36 1.15 16.02
C TYR A 79 -16.69 0.39 16.09
N ALA A 80 -17.14 -0.20 14.98
CA ALA A 80 -18.36 -1.01 14.96
C ALA A 80 -18.24 -2.22 15.89
N ARG A 81 -17.10 -2.91 15.89
CA ARG A 81 -16.79 -3.98 16.87
C ARG A 81 -16.79 -3.43 18.30
N TYR A 82 -16.12 -2.31 18.55
CA TYR A 82 -16.08 -1.65 19.87
C TYR A 82 -17.47 -1.35 20.43
N LYS A 83 -18.42 -0.94 19.56
CA LYS A 83 -19.82 -0.70 19.92
C LYS A 83 -20.69 -1.96 19.98
N GLY A 84 -20.10 -3.15 19.78
CA GLY A 84 -20.83 -4.43 19.78
C GLY A 84 -21.71 -4.65 18.55
N HIS A 85 -21.46 -3.94 17.44
CA HIS A 85 -22.19 -4.09 16.18
C HIS A 85 -21.53 -5.10 15.23
N MET A 86 -20.30 -5.54 15.52
CA MET A 86 -19.58 -6.57 14.79
C MET A 86 -18.86 -7.51 15.75
N ALA A 87 -18.72 -8.77 15.35
CA ALA A 87 -18.00 -9.78 16.12
C ALA A 87 -16.47 -9.63 16.01
N ASP A 88 -15.97 -9.21 14.83
CA ASP A 88 -14.54 -9.08 14.56
C ASP A 88 -14.18 -7.67 14.07
N GLY A 89 -13.16 -7.06 14.69
CA GLY A 89 -12.62 -5.77 14.25
C GLY A 89 -11.55 -5.91 13.16
N LYS A 90 -11.21 -7.14 12.79
CA LYS A 90 -10.36 -7.47 11.63
C LYS A 90 -11.14 -7.57 10.33
N ASP A 91 -12.47 -7.73 10.42
CA ASP A 91 -13.35 -7.79 9.26
C ASP A 91 -13.47 -6.41 8.61
N VAL A 92 -12.65 -6.21 7.59
CA VAL A 92 -12.63 -5.02 6.74
C VAL A 92 -13.31 -5.26 5.39
N ASN A 93 -13.99 -6.41 5.25
CA ASN A 93 -14.73 -6.78 4.04
C ASN A 93 -16.18 -6.33 4.13
N SER A 94 -16.79 -6.41 5.31
CA SER A 94 -18.21 -6.10 5.51
C SER A 94 -18.58 -4.66 5.15
N PRO A 95 -19.60 -4.43 4.30
CA PRO A 95 -20.16 -3.10 4.06
C PRO A 95 -20.90 -2.57 5.30
N LEU A 96 -20.31 -1.57 5.98
CA LEU A 96 -20.83 -1.11 7.27
C LEU A 96 -22.08 -0.26 7.17
N ALA A 97 -22.43 0.22 5.97
CA ALA A 97 -23.72 0.87 5.73
C ALA A 97 -24.90 -0.05 6.08
N GLY A 98 -24.73 -1.37 5.91
CA GLY A 98 -25.74 -2.37 6.25
C GLY A 98 -26.06 -2.45 7.76
N LEU A 99 -25.21 -1.90 8.62
CA LEU A 99 -25.47 -1.84 10.07
C LEU A 99 -26.57 -0.82 10.42
N GLY A 100 -26.89 0.12 9.52
CA GLY A 100 -27.89 1.18 9.79
C GLY A 100 -27.45 2.14 10.91
N ARG A 101 -26.14 2.32 11.12
CA ARG A 101 -25.57 3.15 12.20
C ARG A 101 -24.74 4.31 11.61
N PRO A 102 -25.31 5.52 11.46
CA PRO A 102 -24.59 6.67 10.88
C PRO A 102 -23.26 6.99 11.59
N ALA A 103 -23.18 6.79 12.91
CA ALA A 103 -21.97 7.02 13.68
C ALA A 103 -20.76 6.20 13.17
N VAL A 104 -20.99 5.00 12.60
CA VAL A 104 -19.92 4.18 12.03
C VAL A 104 -19.32 4.85 10.78
N LEU A 105 -20.17 5.43 9.93
CA LEU A 105 -19.72 6.16 8.74
C LEU A 105 -19.03 7.47 9.10
N VAL A 106 -19.51 8.16 10.16
CA VAL A 106 -18.86 9.37 10.68
C VAL A 106 -17.46 9.06 11.19
N VAL A 107 -17.24 7.92 11.86
CA VAL A 107 -15.88 7.50 12.25
C VAL A 107 -15.00 7.28 11.01
N GLY A 108 -15.54 6.67 9.96
CA GLY A 108 -14.84 6.57 8.67
C GLY A 108 -14.44 7.94 8.11
N ALA A 109 -15.36 8.91 8.11
CA ALA A 109 -15.09 10.28 7.67
C ALA A 109 -14.00 10.98 8.49
N VAL A 110 -14.04 10.83 9.82
CA VAL A 110 -13.01 11.39 10.72
C VAL A 110 -11.66 10.80 10.40
N PHE A 111 -11.56 9.49 10.20
CA PHE A 111 -10.30 8.85 9.83
C PHE A 111 -9.84 9.19 8.41
N GLY A 112 -10.76 9.49 7.49
CA GLY A 112 -10.44 10.08 6.19
C GLY A 112 -9.76 11.44 6.33
N VAL A 113 -10.30 12.33 7.17
CA VAL A 113 -9.67 13.63 7.48
C VAL A 113 -8.30 13.46 8.13
N LEU A 114 -8.19 12.60 9.15
CA LEU A 114 -6.92 12.34 9.82
C LEU A 114 -5.87 11.80 8.84
N GLY A 115 -6.27 10.88 7.97
CA GLY A 115 -5.41 10.35 6.92
C GLY A 115 -4.91 11.44 5.97
N TYR A 116 -5.80 12.30 5.49
CA TYR A 116 -5.45 13.41 4.59
C TYR A 116 -4.42 14.35 5.22
N LEU A 117 -4.68 14.80 6.45
CA LEU A 117 -3.78 15.73 7.15
C LEU A 117 -2.45 15.08 7.51
N PHE A 118 -2.48 13.84 7.99
CA PHE A 118 -1.27 13.12 8.39
C PHE A 118 -0.37 12.81 7.20
N GLN A 119 -0.94 12.36 6.07
CA GLN A 119 -0.18 12.10 4.85
C GLN A 119 0.50 13.37 4.32
N ILE A 120 -0.21 14.50 4.31
CA ILE A 120 0.38 15.80 3.97
C ILE A 120 1.56 16.09 4.92
N GLY A 121 1.38 15.93 6.23
CA GLY A 121 2.45 16.13 7.20
C GLY A 121 3.68 15.25 6.93
N VAL A 122 3.48 13.95 6.70
CA VAL A 122 4.55 12.98 6.39
C VAL A 122 5.31 13.38 5.12
N SER A 123 4.58 13.78 4.07
CA SER A 123 5.21 14.19 2.80
C SER A 123 6.11 15.43 2.91
N HIS A 124 5.93 16.25 3.96
CA HIS A 124 6.75 17.44 4.22
C HIS A 124 7.88 17.19 5.23
N VAL A 125 8.00 15.99 5.79
CA VAL A 125 9.12 15.66 6.69
C VAL A 125 10.42 15.62 5.86
N PRO A 126 11.45 16.43 6.17
CA PRO A 126 12.70 16.43 5.42
C PRO A 126 13.32 15.04 5.33
N TRP A 127 13.82 14.70 4.14
CA TRP A 127 14.33 13.36 3.78
C TRP A 127 13.27 12.26 3.80
N PHE A 128 12.56 12.06 4.91
CA PHE A 128 11.61 10.95 5.06
C PHE A 128 10.45 11.04 4.04
N GLY A 129 9.87 12.22 3.84
CA GLY A 129 8.74 12.42 2.94
C GLY A 129 9.05 12.12 1.46
N SER A 130 10.31 12.23 1.05
CA SER A 130 10.76 11.89 -0.31
C SER A 130 11.42 10.51 -0.42
N HIS A 131 11.71 9.85 0.71
CA HIS A 131 12.37 8.54 0.76
C HIS A 131 11.45 7.49 1.40
N THR A 132 10.14 7.66 1.37
CA THR A 132 9.19 6.69 1.90
C THR A 132 7.87 6.73 1.14
N ASP A 133 7.07 5.66 1.28
CA ASP A 133 5.68 5.71 0.87
C ASP A 133 4.83 6.35 1.98
N SER A 134 4.59 7.66 1.84
CA SER A 134 3.82 8.44 2.81
C SER A 134 2.38 7.95 2.97
N ILE A 135 1.79 7.35 1.93
CA ILE A 135 0.41 6.85 1.97
C ILE A 135 0.35 5.57 2.80
N ALA A 136 1.21 4.60 2.50
CA ALA A 136 1.29 3.34 3.22
C ALA A 136 1.67 3.56 4.69
N PHE A 137 2.60 4.47 4.97
CA PHE A 137 2.93 4.85 6.34
C PHE A 137 1.71 5.43 7.07
N THR A 138 0.93 6.29 6.40
CA THR A 138 -0.32 6.85 6.96
C THR A 138 -1.36 5.77 7.23
N VAL A 139 -1.55 4.82 6.32
CA VAL A 139 -2.49 3.69 6.51
C VAL A 139 -2.12 2.88 7.75
N LEU A 140 -0.83 2.55 7.92
CA LEU A 140 -0.34 1.84 9.10
C LEU A 140 -0.65 2.63 10.38
N CYS A 141 -0.26 3.91 10.43
CA CYS A 141 -0.51 4.76 11.59
C CYS A 141 -2.00 4.90 11.91
N SER A 142 -2.84 4.99 10.88
CA SER A 142 -4.29 5.08 11.00
C SER A 142 -4.89 3.81 11.63
N GLY A 143 -4.47 2.62 11.16
CA GLY A 143 -4.89 1.34 11.76
C GLY A 143 -4.41 1.17 13.20
N LEU A 144 -3.18 1.57 13.50
CA LEU A 144 -2.63 1.57 14.87
C LEU A 144 -3.40 2.53 15.79
N LEU A 145 -3.74 3.73 15.30
CA LEU A 145 -4.55 4.69 16.04
C LEU A 145 -5.95 4.13 16.31
N ALA A 146 -6.62 3.60 15.29
CA ALA A 146 -7.93 2.97 15.45
C ALA A 146 -7.88 1.83 16.48
N ARG A 147 -6.82 1.03 16.48
CA ARG A 147 -6.59 -0.01 17.49
C ARG A 147 -6.41 0.57 18.88
N ILE A 148 -5.57 1.57 19.06
CA ILE A 148 -5.34 2.17 20.39
C ILE A 148 -6.65 2.74 20.93
N VAL A 149 -7.40 3.47 20.11
CA VAL A 149 -8.63 4.16 20.52
C VAL A 149 -9.78 3.18 20.75
N PHE A 150 -10.03 2.23 19.84
CA PHE A 150 -11.23 1.39 19.81
C PHE A 150 -10.97 -0.12 20.00
N GLY A 151 -9.72 -0.56 20.04
CA GLY A 151 -9.36 -1.99 20.06
C GLY A 151 -9.53 -2.69 21.41
N GLY A 152 -9.98 -1.99 22.45
CA GLY A 152 -10.31 -2.62 23.74
C GLY A 152 -11.55 -3.51 23.65
N ALA A 153 -11.81 -4.31 24.70
CA ALA A 153 -13.04 -5.09 24.77
C ALA A 153 -14.28 -4.16 24.79
N PRO A 154 -15.42 -4.57 24.21
CA PRO A 154 -16.64 -3.77 24.24
C PRO A 154 -17.02 -3.40 25.68
N GLY A 155 -17.23 -2.10 25.93
CA GLY A 155 -17.60 -1.58 27.26
C GLY A 155 -16.44 -1.06 28.12
N GLU A 156 -15.18 -1.36 27.78
CA GLU A 156 -13.99 -0.92 28.55
C GLU A 156 -13.69 0.59 28.45
N GLY A 157 -14.31 1.27 27.49
CA GLY A 157 -14.06 2.68 27.17
C GLY A 157 -13.03 2.89 26.06
N LEU A 158 -12.80 4.16 25.71
CA LEU A 158 -11.81 4.54 24.69
C LEU A 158 -10.38 4.40 25.22
N PHE A 159 -9.41 4.26 24.32
CA PHE A 159 -7.98 4.19 24.64
C PHE A 159 -7.59 2.98 25.52
N ARG A 160 -8.37 1.90 25.43
CA ARG A 160 -8.10 0.61 26.11
C ARG A 160 -7.57 -0.46 25.16
N GLY A 161 -7.33 -0.12 23.90
CA GLY A 161 -6.72 -1.06 22.97
C GLY A 161 -5.22 -1.21 23.22
N SER A 162 -4.71 -2.42 22.97
CA SER A 162 -3.29 -2.73 23.04
C SER A 162 -2.73 -3.02 21.65
N LEU A 163 -1.45 -2.72 21.44
CA LEU A 163 -0.73 -3.12 20.22
C LEU A 163 -0.56 -4.63 20.14
N HIS A 164 -0.34 -5.27 21.30
CA HIS A 164 -0.16 -6.71 21.45
C HIS A 164 -1.02 -7.21 22.59
N ASN A 165 -1.75 -8.29 22.34
CA ASN A 165 -2.58 -8.94 23.35
C ASN A 165 -1.87 -10.22 23.82
N PRO A 166 -1.38 -10.30 25.07
CA PRO A 166 -0.62 -11.44 25.58
C PRO A 166 -1.34 -12.79 25.44
N GLU A 167 -2.67 -12.79 25.55
CA GLU A 167 -3.56 -13.94 25.32
C GLU A 167 -3.51 -14.46 23.87
N GLY A 168 -3.01 -13.64 22.94
CA GLY A 168 -2.75 -14.04 21.57
C GLY A 168 -1.39 -14.70 21.37
N PHE A 169 -0.44 -14.62 22.32
CA PHE A 169 0.89 -15.22 22.15
C PHE A 169 0.87 -16.74 22.33
N HIS A 170 1.84 -17.42 21.71
CA HIS A 170 2.00 -18.86 21.91
C HIS A 170 2.31 -19.19 23.37
N GLU A 171 1.49 -20.06 23.95
CA GLU A 171 1.68 -20.56 25.30
C GLU A 171 3.03 -21.28 25.42
N GLY A 172 3.73 -21.06 26.54
CA GLY A 172 5.03 -21.67 26.81
C GLY A 172 6.20 -21.12 25.97
N ALA A 173 5.98 -20.13 25.09
CA ALA A 173 7.06 -19.55 24.30
C ALA A 173 7.97 -18.63 25.15
N THR A 174 9.25 -18.99 25.22
CA THR A 174 10.26 -18.25 26.01
C THR A 174 10.97 -17.14 25.22
N SER A 175 11.02 -17.22 23.89
CA SER A 175 11.62 -16.21 23.02
C SER A 175 10.58 -15.40 22.24
N PHE A 176 10.91 -14.16 21.88
CA PHE A 176 10.00 -13.31 21.11
C PHE A 176 9.61 -13.92 19.75
N PRO A 177 10.54 -14.47 18.93
CA PRO A 177 10.17 -15.15 17.68
C PRO A 177 9.22 -16.34 17.89
N ALA A 178 9.38 -17.07 18.99
CA ALA A 178 8.46 -18.16 19.33
C ALA A 178 7.08 -17.63 19.73
N LYS A 179 7.00 -16.52 20.48
CA LYS A 179 5.73 -15.89 20.90
C LYS A 179 4.87 -15.44 19.72
N ILE A 180 5.50 -14.94 18.65
CA ILE A 180 4.81 -14.41 17.47
C ILE A 180 4.64 -15.42 16.32
N LYS A 181 5.00 -16.69 16.53
CA LYS A 181 4.84 -17.74 15.51
C LYS A 181 3.36 -17.81 15.06
N PRO A 182 3.06 -18.23 13.82
CA PRO A 182 1.69 -18.55 13.43
C PRO A 182 1.08 -19.62 14.33
N GLY A 183 -0.20 -19.47 14.66
CA GLY A 183 -0.92 -20.37 15.57
C GLY A 183 -2.43 -20.37 15.28
N PRO A 184 -3.22 -21.20 15.98
CA PRO A 184 -4.65 -21.34 15.70
C PRO A 184 -5.45 -20.05 15.98
N ASN A 185 -4.93 -19.16 16.83
CA ASN A 185 -5.63 -17.96 17.31
C ASN A 185 -5.48 -16.73 16.39
N GLY A 186 -5.27 -16.94 15.09
CA GLY A 186 -5.23 -15.87 14.09
C GLY A 186 -4.06 -16.00 13.13
N ARG A 187 -4.39 -16.14 11.85
CA ARG A 187 -3.47 -16.16 10.72
C ARG A 187 -4.03 -15.23 9.65
N TRP A 188 -3.20 -14.34 9.11
CA TRP A 188 -3.64 -13.39 8.10
C TRP A 188 -3.89 -14.07 6.76
N LEU A 189 -2.87 -14.77 6.23
CA LEU A 189 -2.93 -15.45 4.93
C LEU A 189 -2.29 -16.83 5.04
N GLU A 190 -3.08 -17.82 5.44
CA GLU A 190 -2.59 -19.17 5.73
C GLU A 190 -1.89 -19.86 4.54
N TRP A 191 -2.26 -19.45 3.33
CA TRP A 191 -1.72 -19.93 2.06
C TRP A 191 -0.52 -19.10 1.55
N GLN A 192 -0.09 -18.06 2.28
CA GLN A 192 1.06 -17.22 1.97
C GLN A 192 1.95 -16.94 3.19
N GLU A 193 2.10 -17.92 4.08
CA GLU A 193 2.74 -17.74 5.39
C GLU A 193 4.10 -18.45 5.48
N ARG A 194 4.26 -19.54 4.71
CA ARG A 194 5.44 -20.42 4.78
C ARG A 194 6.59 -19.83 3.98
N PRO A 195 7.86 -20.06 4.38
CA PRO A 195 9.02 -19.56 3.64
C PRO A 195 9.00 -19.92 2.15
N SER A 196 8.62 -21.15 1.78
CA SER A 196 8.51 -21.54 0.38
C SER A 196 7.43 -20.77 -0.39
N GLN A 197 6.30 -20.46 0.25
CA GLN A 197 5.22 -19.66 -0.34
C GLN A 197 5.67 -18.21 -0.52
N LEU A 198 6.29 -17.63 0.50
CA LEU A 198 6.81 -16.26 0.47
C LEU A 198 7.91 -16.09 -0.57
N ILE A 199 8.84 -17.04 -0.66
CA ILE A 199 9.90 -17.03 -1.68
C ILE A 199 9.30 -17.14 -3.07
N THR A 200 8.36 -18.06 -3.28
CA THR A 200 7.74 -18.30 -4.60
C THR A 200 6.95 -17.08 -5.07
N ILE A 201 6.05 -16.56 -4.22
CA ILE A 201 5.23 -15.40 -4.55
C ILE A 201 6.10 -14.15 -4.67
N GLY A 202 6.98 -13.91 -3.68
CA GLY A 202 7.88 -12.77 -3.66
C GLY A 202 8.74 -12.68 -4.92
N SER A 203 9.40 -13.78 -5.28
CA SER A 203 10.29 -13.81 -6.45
C SER A 203 9.53 -13.73 -7.78
N LEU A 204 8.55 -14.60 -8.02
CA LEU A 204 7.89 -14.70 -9.33
C LEU A 204 7.00 -13.48 -9.61
N PHE A 205 6.23 -13.02 -8.62
CA PHE A 205 5.43 -11.80 -8.79
C PHE A 205 6.33 -10.56 -8.79
N GLY A 206 7.47 -10.60 -8.11
CA GLY A 206 8.47 -9.55 -8.17
C GLY A 206 9.10 -9.42 -9.56
N ILE A 207 9.49 -10.53 -10.18
CA ILE A 207 10.00 -10.59 -11.56
C ILE A 207 8.93 -10.07 -12.54
N PHE A 208 7.69 -10.56 -12.40
CA PHE A 208 6.56 -10.13 -13.22
C PHE A 208 6.33 -8.61 -13.13
N ALA A 209 6.27 -8.06 -11.91
CA ALA A 209 6.04 -6.64 -11.69
C ALA A 209 7.23 -5.78 -12.12
N GLY A 210 8.45 -6.25 -11.90
CA GLY A 210 9.68 -5.57 -12.33
C GLY A 210 9.74 -5.43 -13.85
N GLY A 211 9.43 -6.50 -14.59
CA GLY A 211 9.39 -6.47 -16.05
C GLY A 211 8.35 -5.50 -16.59
N ALA A 212 7.11 -5.56 -16.08
CA ALA A 212 6.05 -4.65 -16.49
C ALA A 212 6.38 -3.18 -16.16
N SER A 213 6.95 -2.92 -14.98
CA SER A 213 7.32 -1.56 -14.55
C SER A 213 8.44 -0.99 -15.42
N LEU A 214 9.47 -1.78 -15.77
CA LEU A 214 10.52 -1.32 -16.68
C LEU A 214 10.00 -1.01 -18.08
N PHE A 215 9.11 -1.85 -18.62
CA PHE A 215 8.52 -1.61 -19.93
C PHE A 215 7.66 -0.35 -19.97
N LEU A 216 6.88 -0.09 -18.91
CA LEU A 216 6.11 1.13 -18.77
C LEU A 216 7.02 2.35 -18.63
N ALA A 217 8.03 2.27 -17.75
CA ALA A 217 9.02 3.33 -17.56
C ALA A 217 9.71 3.71 -18.87
N ALA A 218 10.14 2.70 -19.65
CA ALA A 218 10.86 2.89 -20.91
C ALA A 218 9.97 3.41 -22.05
N ASN A 219 8.89 2.69 -22.37
CA ASN A 219 8.09 2.99 -23.56
C ASN A 219 7.14 4.18 -23.36
N ILE A 220 6.49 4.27 -22.20
CA ILE A 220 5.67 5.45 -21.89
C ILE A 220 6.58 6.64 -21.58
N GLY A 221 7.72 6.43 -20.91
CA GLY A 221 8.70 7.48 -20.67
C GLY A 221 9.18 8.13 -21.96
N ALA A 222 9.69 7.33 -22.91
CA ALA A 222 10.13 7.83 -24.22
C ALA A 222 9.01 8.58 -24.96
N HIS A 223 7.80 8.05 -24.97
CA HIS A 223 6.64 8.72 -25.58
C HIS A 223 6.34 10.08 -24.94
N LEU A 224 6.36 10.17 -23.60
CA LEU A 224 6.11 11.42 -22.89
C LEU A 224 7.25 12.43 -23.07
N THR A 225 8.51 11.97 -23.14
CA THR A 225 9.66 12.81 -23.49
C THR A 225 9.49 13.42 -24.88
N ASP A 226 9.03 12.65 -25.88
CA ASP A 226 8.75 13.17 -27.23
C ASP A 226 7.64 14.23 -27.25
N LEU A 227 6.69 14.14 -26.31
CA LEU A 227 5.65 15.14 -26.10
C LEU A 227 6.11 16.35 -25.26
N GLY A 228 7.37 16.37 -24.82
CA GLY A 228 7.97 17.48 -24.06
C GLY A 228 7.77 17.41 -22.54
N PHE A 229 7.33 16.27 -22.00
CA PHE A 229 7.24 16.05 -20.55
C PHE A 229 8.59 15.60 -19.97
N ALA A 230 8.68 15.57 -18.64
CA ALA A 230 9.88 15.13 -17.94
C ALA A 230 10.19 13.65 -18.17
N ASP A 231 11.46 13.34 -18.47
CA ASP A 231 11.91 11.99 -18.86
C ASP A 231 11.63 10.90 -17.82
N GLY A 232 11.91 11.17 -16.54
CA GLY A 232 11.66 10.23 -15.45
C GLY A 232 10.19 10.11 -15.00
N LEU A 233 9.25 10.82 -15.63
CA LEU A 233 7.88 10.93 -15.13
C LEU A 233 7.13 9.59 -15.14
N ALA A 234 7.29 8.80 -16.19
CA ALA A 234 6.70 7.46 -16.26
C ALA A 234 7.37 6.50 -15.28
N ALA A 235 8.71 6.56 -15.17
CA ALA A 235 9.49 5.74 -14.26
C ALA A 235 9.10 5.99 -12.79
N ALA A 236 8.81 7.24 -12.41
CA ALA A 236 8.38 7.61 -11.07
C ALA A 236 7.02 7.02 -10.65
N ASN A 237 6.22 6.54 -11.61
CA ASN A 237 4.89 5.99 -11.36
C ASN A 237 4.76 4.49 -11.75
N ALA A 238 5.73 3.95 -12.48
CA ALA A 238 5.69 2.62 -13.12
C ALA A 238 5.26 1.48 -12.18
N ASN A 239 5.78 1.47 -10.95
CA ASN A 239 5.50 0.48 -9.93
C ASN A 239 4.00 0.39 -9.56
N ASN A 240 3.27 1.49 -9.71
CA ASN A 240 1.87 1.55 -9.33
C ASN A 240 1.00 0.68 -10.25
N PHE A 241 1.40 0.41 -11.50
CA PHE A 241 0.56 -0.38 -12.43
C PHE A 241 0.26 -1.79 -11.91
N CYS A 242 1.30 -2.55 -11.55
CA CYS A 242 1.14 -3.90 -11.02
C CYS A 242 0.53 -3.92 -9.61
N PHE A 243 0.76 -2.86 -8.82
CA PHE A 243 0.03 -2.62 -7.58
C PHE A 243 -1.48 -2.55 -7.86
N GLY A 244 -1.91 -1.79 -8.87
CA GLY A 244 -3.31 -1.63 -9.23
C GLY A 244 -3.99 -2.95 -9.62
N ILE A 245 -3.32 -3.76 -10.46
CA ILE A 245 -3.79 -5.11 -10.81
C ILE A 245 -3.92 -5.98 -9.54
N SER A 246 -2.91 -5.93 -8.68
CA SER A 246 -2.89 -6.71 -7.44
C SER A 246 -3.95 -6.27 -6.43
N ALA A 247 -4.30 -4.98 -6.41
CA ALA A 247 -5.39 -4.46 -5.60
C ALA A 247 -6.75 -4.97 -6.09
N ILE A 248 -6.97 -5.06 -7.40
CA ILE A 248 -8.20 -5.64 -7.97
C ILE A 248 -8.35 -7.12 -7.59
N ILE A 249 -7.25 -7.87 -7.50
CA ILE A 249 -7.29 -9.30 -7.12
C ILE A 249 -7.86 -9.51 -5.71
N ILE A 250 -7.80 -8.51 -4.83
CA ILE A 250 -8.45 -8.55 -3.51
C ILE A 250 -9.96 -8.74 -3.62
N LEU A 251 -10.60 -8.34 -4.72
CA LEU A 251 -12.02 -8.61 -4.96
C LEU A 251 -12.35 -10.10 -4.79
N PHE A 252 -11.48 -10.97 -5.27
CA PHE A 252 -11.69 -12.41 -5.17
C PHE A 252 -11.50 -12.92 -3.74
N LEU A 253 -10.61 -12.29 -2.95
CA LEU A 253 -10.45 -12.56 -1.51
C LEU A 253 -11.76 -12.28 -0.77
N ILE A 254 -12.42 -11.17 -1.11
CA ILE A 254 -13.71 -10.79 -0.51
C ILE A 254 -14.81 -11.82 -0.84
N THR A 255 -14.73 -12.48 -2.00
CA THR A 255 -15.65 -13.57 -2.38
C THR A 255 -15.31 -14.94 -1.77
N ASN A 256 -14.57 -14.98 -0.66
CA ASN A 256 -14.13 -16.18 0.07
C ASN A 256 -13.28 -17.14 -0.78
N ARG A 257 -12.43 -16.61 -1.67
CA ARG A 257 -11.42 -17.40 -2.39
C ARG A 257 -10.04 -17.11 -1.83
N ASN A 258 -9.26 -18.17 -1.60
CA ASN A 258 -7.87 -18.07 -1.19
C ASN A 258 -7.04 -17.53 -2.35
N MET A 259 -6.96 -16.20 -2.42
CA MET A 259 -6.27 -15.48 -3.48
C MET A 259 -5.01 -14.86 -2.92
N PRO A 260 -3.97 -14.70 -3.76
CA PRO A 260 -2.77 -14.08 -3.29
C PRO A 260 -3.07 -12.59 -2.98
N VAL A 261 -2.47 -12.09 -1.90
CA VAL A 261 -2.38 -10.67 -1.55
C VAL A 261 -0.94 -10.26 -1.83
N GLN A 262 -0.71 -9.61 -2.96
CA GLN A 262 0.65 -9.33 -3.45
C GLN A 262 0.87 -7.87 -3.85
N HIS A 263 -0.07 -6.96 -3.59
CA HIS A 263 0.08 -5.56 -4.03
C HIS A 263 1.31 -4.89 -3.39
N HIS A 264 1.69 -5.26 -2.17
CA HIS A 264 2.95 -4.82 -1.57
C HIS A 264 4.18 -5.40 -2.28
N VAL A 265 4.15 -6.68 -2.64
CA VAL A 265 5.23 -7.35 -3.39
C VAL A 265 5.40 -6.71 -4.76
N THR A 266 4.33 -6.57 -5.53
CA THR A 266 4.38 -6.07 -6.90
C THR A 266 4.70 -4.58 -6.95
N ASN A 267 4.24 -3.79 -5.97
CA ASN A 267 4.64 -2.39 -5.86
C ASN A 267 6.15 -2.27 -5.61
N ILE A 268 6.67 -2.85 -4.54
CA ILE A 268 8.07 -2.65 -4.15
C ILE A 268 9.04 -3.32 -5.12
N ALA A 269 8.69 -4.46 -5.70
CA ALA A 269 9.50 -5.07 -6.74
C ALA A 269 9.53 -4.23 -8.03
N GLY A 270 8.38 -3.69 -8.44
CA GLY A 270 8.30 -2.76 -9.57
C GLY A 270 9.16 -1.52 -9.34
N LEU A 271 9.10 -0.95 -8.13
CA LEU A 271 9.92 0.18 -7.72
C LEU A 271 11.41 -0.17 -7.74
N ALA A 272 11.79 -1.34 -7.23
CA ALA A 272 13.18 -1.81 -7.24
C ALA A 272 13.73 -1.93 -8.67
N ALA A 273 12.95 -2.49 -9.59
CA ALA A 273 13.37 -2.60 -10.99
C ALA A 273 13.70 -1.23 -11.60
N VAL A 274 12.79 -0.25 -11.44
CA VAL A 274 12.96 1.08 -12.05
C VAL A 274 14.01 1.94 -11.36
N GLN A 275 14.28 1.72 -10.08
CA GLN A 275 15.34 2.42 -9.34
C GLN A 275 16.73 1.85 -9.64
N PHE A 276 16.85 0.52 -9.73
CA PHE A 276 18.14 -0.13 -9.94
C PHE A 276 18.57 -0.22 -11.40
N PHE A 277 17.65 -0.15 -12.37
CA PHE A 277 18.03 -0.16 -13.79
C PHE A 277 18.95 1.02 -14.16
N PRO A 278 18.64 2.29 -13.80
CA PRO A 278 19.58 3.41 -13.93
C PRO A 278 20.95 3.14 -13.29
N VAL A 279 20.97 2.61 -12.06
CA VAL A 279 22.19 2.32 -11.31
C VAL A 279 23.07 1.30 -12.05
N LEU A 280 22.46 0.25 -12.57
CA LEU A 280 23.13 -0.78 -13.38
C LEU A 280 23.66 -0.23 -14.70
N MET A 281 23.05 0.83 -15.22
CA MET A 281 23.54 1.59 -16.39
C MET A 281 24.59 2.67 -16.02
N GLY A 282 25.05 2.71 -14.77
CA GLY A 282 26.06 3.66 -14.29
C GLY A 282 25.54 5.10 -14.12
N LYS A 283 24.25 5.26 -13.85
CA LYS A 283 23.58 6.57 -13.67
C LYS A 283 22.73 6.58 -12.41
N SER A 284 22.42 7.78 -11.93
CA SER A 284 21.36 7.95 -10.93
C SER A 284 19.99 8.01 -11.60
N PHE A 285 18.93 7.75 -10.83
CA PHE A 285 17.55 7.88 -11.31
C PHE A 285 17.27 9.26 -11.93
N SER A 286 17.87 10.32 -11.38
CA SER A 286 17.67 11.70 -11.86
C SER A 286 18.51 12.09 -13.09
N THR A 287 19.54 11.30 -13.43
CA THR A 287 20.46 11.59 -14.55
C THR A 287 20.36 10.59 -15.69
N PHE A 288 19.60 9.51 -15.49
CA PHE A 288 19.30 8.54 -16.53
C PHE A 288 18.28 9.09 -17.53
N THR A 289 18.43 8.69 -18.79
CA THR A 289 17.51 9.05 -19.87
C THR A 289 16.77 7.79 -20.32
N TRP A 290 15.45 7.77 -20.13
CA TRP A 290 14.62 6.65 -20.53
C TRP A 290 14.41 6.64 -22.04
N THR A 291 14.66 5.50 -22.66
CA THR A 291 14.49 5.29 -24.10
C THR A 291 13.56 4.12 -24.36
N ALA A 292 12.88 4.13 -25.50
CA ALA A 292 11.98 3.05 -25.89
C ALA A 292 12.74 1.72 -25.95
N THR A 293 12.09 0.62 -25.57
CA THR A 293 12.77 -0.69 -25.57
C THR A 293 13.20 -1.15 -26.96
N SER A 294 12.64 -0.56 -28.02
CA SER A 294 13.05 -0.78 -29.41
C SER A 294 14.45 -0.25 -29.73
N THR A 295 14.99 0.69 -28.95
CA THR A 295 16.33 1.25 -29.13
C THR A 295 17.37 0.62 -28.19
N TRP A 296 16.96 -0.33 -27.34
CA TRP A 296 17.86 -0.97 -26.39
C TRP A 296 18.79 -1.95 -27.09
N ASP A 297 20.09 -1.82 -26.82
CA ASP A 297 21.11 -2.75 -27.26
C ASP A 297 21.21 -3.96 -26.32
N SER A 298 22.11 -4.90 -26.63
CA SER A 298 22.32 -6.10 -25.81
C SER A 298 22.76 -5.79 -24.38
N HIS A 299 23.46 -4.67 -24.14
CA HIS A 299 23.88 -4.28 -22.80
C HIS A 299 22.68 -3.80 -21.96
N ALA A 300 21.84 -2.92 -22.52
CA ALA A 300 20.62 -2.47 -21.86
C ALA A 300 19.69 -3.63 -21.53
N TRP A 301 19.49 -4.58 -22.44
CA TRP A 301 18.70 -5.78 -22.17
C TRP A 301 19.29 -6.66 -21.06
N LEU A 302 20.61 -6.80 -20.99
CA LEU A 302 21.27 -7.52 -19.92
C LEU A 302 21.10 -6.80 -18.56
N MET A 303 21.21 -5.47 -18.53
CA MET A 303 20.99 -4.70 -17.30
C MET A 303 19.52 -4.75 -16.86
N ALA A 304 18.58 -4.75 -17.80
CA ALA A 304 17.16 -4.95 -17.52
C ALA A 304 16.89 -6.34 -16.91
N PHE A 305 17.53 -7.38 -17.44
CA PHE A 305 17.47 -8.72 -16.84
C PHE A 305 17.96 -8.72 -15.39
N VAL A 306 19.10 -8.09 -15.10
CA VAL A 306 19.63 -7.97 -13.72
C VAL A 306 18.67 -7.16 -12.83
N ALA A 307 18.12 -6.05 -13.33
CA ALA A 307 17.14 -5.23 -12.60
C ALA A 307 15.88 -6.04 -12.22
N ILE A 308 15.42 -6.93 -13.09
CA ILE A 308 14.27 -7.82 -12.81
C ILE A 308 14.62 -8.90 -11.77
N LEU A 309 15.87 -9.40 -11.75
CA LEU A 309 16.33 -10.28 -10.66
C LEU A 309 16.36 -9.53 -9.32
N VAL A 310 16.82 -8.29 -9.31
CA VAL A 310 16.76 -7.41 -8.12
C VAL A 310 15.31 -7.21 -7.68
N ALA A 311 14.38 -7.01 -8.61
CA ALA A 311 12.95 -6.94 -8.32
C ALA A 311 12.43 -8.21 -7.64
N GLY A 312 12.85 -9.40 -8.10
CA GLY A 312 12.55 -10.67 -7.45
C GLY A 312 13.06 -10.74 -6.01
N VAL A 313 14.28 -10.28 -5.74
CA VAL A 313 14.85 -10.23 -4.38
C VAL A 313 14.05 -9.29 -3.48
N PHE A 314 13.78 -8.06 -3.92
CA PHE A 314 12.97 -7.11 -3.14
C PHE A 314 11.53 -7.59 -2.97
N GLY A 315 10.98 -8.35 -3.93
CA GLY A 315 9.69 -9.00 -3.78
C GLY A 315 9.68 -10.03 -2.65
N VAL A 316 10.72 -10.85 -2.51
CA VAL A 316 10.88 -11.79 -1.37
C VAL A 316 11.04 -11.04 -0.05
N ILE A 317 11.87 -10.00 -0.01
CA ILE A 317 12.04 -9.14 1.18
C ILE A 317 10.69 -8.57 1.61
N THR A 318 9.93 -8.04 0.66
CA THR A 318 8.63 -7.39 0.93
C THR A 318 7.57 -8.39 1.38
N ALA A 319 7.54 -9.60 0.80
CA ALA A 319 6.67 -10.68 1.26
C ALA A 319 7.00 -11.10 2.70
N ALA A 320 8.29 -11.23 3.04
CA ALA A 320 8.74 -11.56 4.39
C ALA A 320 8.42 -10.45 5.40
N LEU A 321 8.58 -9.18 5.01
CA LEU A 321 8.17 -8.04 5.85
C LEU A 321 6.66 -8.00 6.09
N GLY A 322 5.86 -8.32 5.08
CA GLY A 322 4.40 -8.43 5.21
C GLY A 322 4.01 -9.51 6.21
N GLU A 323 4.61 -10.70 6.11
CA GLU A 323 4.39 -11.78 7.07
C GLU A 323 4.86 -11.41 8.49
N PHE A 324 6.01 -10.73 8.60
CA PHE A 324 6.49 -10.24 9.89
C PHE A 324 5.51 -9.24 10.52
N ALA A 325 5.03 -8.25 9.76
CA ALA A 325 4.04 -7.28 10.23
C ALA A 325 2.70 -7.95 10.59
N ALA A 326 2.30 -8.99 9.86
CA ALA A 326 1.11 -9.77 10.17
C ALA A 326 1.26 -10.49 11.51
N ARG A 327 2.40 -11.15 11.75
CA ARG A 327 2.69 -11.81 13.03
C ARG A 327 2.76 -10.82 14.19
N LEU A 328 3.34 -9.64 13.95
CA LEU A 328 3.56 -8.63 14.96
C LEU A 328 2.25 -7.95 15.37
N TRP A 329 1.50 -7.43 14.40
CA TRP A 329 0.33 -6.60 14.68
C TRP A 329 -0.99 -7.24 14.30
N TYR A 330 -1.15 -7.87 13.14
CA TYR A 330 -2.45 -8.36 12.69
C TYR A 330 -2.94 -9.57 13.53
N ASN A 331 -2.14 -10.65 13.56
CA ASN A 331 -2.52 -11.94 14.14
C ASN A 331 -2.86 -11.82 15.64
N ARG A 332 -2.15 -10.93 16.35
CA ARG A 332 -2.25 -10.74 17.81
C ARG A 332 -3.12 -9.56 18.22
N GLY A 333 -3.68 -8.83 17.26
CA GLY A 333 -4.57 -7.71 17.52
C GLY A 333 -6.04 -8.12 17.66
N THR A 334 -6.84 -7.22 18.18
CA THR A 334 -8.32 -7.26 18.17
C THR A 334 -8.93 -6.57 16.94
N SER A 335 -8.07 -5.93 16.13
CA SER A 335 -8.46 -5.10 14.99
C SER A 335 -7.55 -5.32 13.79
N HIS A 336 -8.00 -4.91 12.62
CA HIS A 336 -7.17 -4.89 11.42
C HIS A 336 -6.04 -3.84 11.56
N VAL A 337 -4.79 -4.29 11.50
CA VAL A 337 -3.62 -3.44 11.23
C VAL A 337 -2.97 -4.04 10.00
N ASP A 338 -2.93 -3.26 8.93
CA ASP A 338 -2.66 -3.72 7.57
C ASP A 338 -1.19 -4.10 7.38
N PRO A 339 -0.85 -5.40 7.23
CA PRO A 339 0.53 -5.81 7.01
C PRO A 339 1.15 -5.28 5.70
N PRO A 340 0.41 -5.21 4.57
CA PRO A 340 0.87 -4.57 3.33
C PRO A 340 1.30 -3.12 3.49
N ALA A 341 0.52 -2.28 4.16
CA ALA A 341 0.89 -0.90 4.43
C ALA A 341 2.24 -0.83 5.15
N ALA A 342 2.45 -1.67 6.18
CA ALA A 342 3.70 -1.72 6.91
C ALA A 342 4.90 -2.08 6.01
N CYS A 343 4.76 -3.09 5.14
CA CYS A 343 5.87 -3.50 4.30
C CYS A 343 6.09 -2.60 3.08
N ILE A 344 5.06 -1.90 2.57
CA ILE A 344 5.22 -0.93 1.47
C ILE A 344 6.07 0.26 1.91
N TRP A 345 5.77 0.91 3.04
CA TRP A 345 6.56 2.09 3.43
C TRP A 345 8.01 1.72 3.77
N ILE A 346 8.23 0.59 4.47
CA ILE A 346 9.57 0.07 4.77
C ILE A 346 10.29 -0.31 3.47
N GLY A 347 9.63 -1.08 2.60
CA GLY A 347 10.19 -1.55 1.34
C GLY A 347 10.55 -0.41 0.40
N ASN A 348 9.69 0.61 0.29
CA ASN A 348 9.95 1.82 -0.49
C ASN A 348 11.21 2.51 0.04
N THR A 349 11.27 2.77 1.35
CA THR A 349 12.42 3.40 2.00
C THR A 349 13.71 2.63 1.75
N LEU A 350 13.68 1.29 1.88
CA LEU A 350 14.83 0.44 1.61
C LEU A 350 15.29 0.54 0.16
N VAL A 351 14.37 0.46 -0.80
CA VAL A 351 14.69 0.53 -2.24
C VAL A 351 15.30 1.87 -2.61
N VAL A 352 14.62 2.98 -2.28
CA VAL A 352 15.09 4.31 -2.70
C VAL A 352 16.40 4.69 -2.02
N SER A 353 16.56 4.35 -0.74
CA SER A 353 17.80 4.63 0.00
C SER A 353 18.96 3.77 -0.50
N SER A 354 18.73 2.48 -0.77
CA SER A 354 19.79 1.60 -1.29
C SER A 354 20.19 1.97 -2.71
N ALA A 355 19.23 2.32 -3.59
CA ALA A 355 19.54 2.80 -4.93
C ALA A 355 20.34 4.10 -4.89
N ALA A 356 19.96 5.07 -4.04
CA ALA A 356 20.68 6.33 -3.87
C ALA A 356 22.11 6.14 -3.31
N LEU A 357 22.33 5.14 -2.46
CA LEU A 357 23.67 4.81 -1.94
C LEU A 357 24.59 4.16 -2.98
N LEU A 358 24.02 3.57 -4.04
CA LEU A 358 24.74 2.86 -5.09
C LEU A 358 24.88 3.67 -6.39
N SER A 359 24.23 4.83 -6.49
CA SER A 359 24.14 5.66 -7.69
C SER A 359 25.22 6.72 -7.83
#